data_AF-A0A971WIK7-F1
#
_entry.id   AF-A0A971WIK7-F1
#
_cell.length_a   1.000
_cell.length_b   1.000
_cell.length_c   1.000
_cell.angle_alpha   90.00
_cell.angle_beta   90.00
_cell.angle_gamma   90.00
#
_symmetry.space_group_name_H-M   'P 1'
#
loop_
_entity.id
_entity.type
_entity.pdbx_description
1 polymer ?
#
loop_
_entity_poly.entity_id
_entity_poly.type
_entity_poly.pdbx_seq_one_letter_code
_entity_poly.pdbx_strand_id
1 'polypeptide(L)' 'MEMFDLEKIKRESGLPAAELTQIEEEIRREFEGDEMMFELHLIRAIRAIKEGWIALEEKKTG' A
#
# COMPACT_ATOMS: atom_id res chain seq x y z
N MET A 1 4.51 6.22 16.09
CA MET A 1 3.29 5.64 16.68
C MET A 1 2.46 5.23 15.49
N GLU A 2 2.25 3.93 15.29
CA GLU A 2 1.36 3.47 14.22
C GLU A 2 -0.09 3.66 14.68
N MET A 3 -0.93 4.26 13.85
CA MET A 3 -2.34 4.50 14.19
C MET A 3 -3.23 3.36 13.74
N PHE A 4 -2.80 2.63 12.71
CA PHE A 4 -3.48 1.44 12.19
C PHE A 4 -2.56 0.22 12.23
N ASP A 5 -3.16 -0.96 12.40
CA ASP A 5 -2.43 -2.24 12.33
C ASP A 5 -2.17 -2.61 10.86
N LEU A 6 -1.15 -1.97 10.27
CA LEU A 6 -0.79 -2.17 8.86
C LEU A 6 -0.36 -3.61 8.59
N GLU A 7 0.35 -4.25 9.52
CA GLU A 7 0.80 -5.64 9.38
C GLU A 7 -0.36 -6.61 9.30
N LYS A 8 -1.41 -6.42 10.11
CA LYS A 8 -2.65 -7.18 9.98
C LYS A 8 -3.32 -6.94 8.62
N ILE A 9 -3.42 -5.70 8.16
CA ILE A 9 -4.07 -5.37 6.89
C ILE A 9 -3.31 -5.97 5.70
N LYS A 10 -1.98 -5.87 5.69
CA LYS A 10 -1.10 -6.51 4.70
C LYS A 10 -1.31 -8.02 4.69
N ARG A 11 -1.32 -8.68 5.86
CA ARG A 11 -1.57 -10.12 5.98
C ARG A 11 -2.96 -10.55 5.51
N GLU A 12 -4.00 -9.78 5.83
CA GLU A 12 -5.40 -10.06 5.46
C GLU A 12 -5.73 -9.68 4.01
N SER A 13 -4.82 -8.99 3.32
CA SER A 13 -4.99 -8.62 1.91
C SER A 13 -4.84 -9.80 0.96
N GLY A 14 -3.98 -10.77 1.29
CA GLY A 14 -3.61 -11.85 0.39
C GLY A 14 -2.75 -11.41 -0.81
N LEU A 15 -2.31 -10.16 -0.84
CA LEU A 15 -1.47 -9.64 -1.93
C LEU A 15 -0.03 -10.21 -1.84
N PRO A 16 0.64 -10.44 -2.97
CA PRO A 16 2.05 -10.80 -3.00
C PRO A 16 2.92 -9.76 -2.29
N ALA A 17 3.98 -10.23 -1.61
CA ALA A 17 4.90 -9.34 -0.90
C ALA A 17 5.54 -8.28 -1.83
N ALA A 18 5.83 -8.63 -3.08
CA ALA A 18 6.37 -7.69 -4.06
C ALA A 18 5.40 -6.54 -4.37
N GLU A 19 4.10 -6.82 -4.48
CA GLU A 19 3.06 -5.81 -4.69
C GLU A 19 2.92 -4.91 -3.46
N LEU A 20 2.92 -5.51 -2.26
CA LEU A 20 2.86 -4.76 -1.00
C LEU A 20 4.04 -3.79 -0.87
N THR A 21 5.25 -4.25 -1.16
CA THR A 21 6.46 -3.41 -1.16
C THR A 21 6.34 -2.29 -2.20
N GLN A 22 5.84 -2.57 -3.41
CA GLN A 22 5.66 -1.54 -4.44
C GLN A 22 4.68 -0.45 -3.98
N ILE A 23 3.49 -0.83 -3.48
CA ILE A 23 2.47 0.10 -2.99
C ILE A 23 3.05 0.97 -1.86
N GLU A 24 3.75 0.33 -0.92
CA GLU A 24 4.34 1.01 0.22
C GLU A 24 5.37 2.05 -0.20
N GLU A 25 6.28 1.72 -1.13
CA GLU A 25 7.25 2.66 -1.66
C GLU A 25 6.61 3.85 -2.38
N GLU A 26 5.58 3.60 -3.19
CA GLU A 26 4.91 4.64 -3.98
C GLU A 26 4.18 5.64 -3.07
N ILE A 27 3.41 5.13 -2.12
CA ILE A 27 2.64 5.97 -1.18
C ILE A 27 3.58 6.67 -0.19
N ARG A 28 4.67 6.01 0.23
CA ARG A 28 5.68 6.63 1.11
C ARG A 28 6.35 7.84 0.45
N ARG A 29 6.61 7.77 -0.86
CA ARG A 29 7.18 8.89 -1.63
C ARG A 29 6.19 10.05 -1.76
N GLU A 30 4.89 9.77 -1.85
CA GLU A 30 3.85 10.82 -1.97
C GLU A 30 3.60 11.54 -0.64
N PHE A 31 3.63 10.82 0.49
CA PHE A 31 3.33 11.35 1.82
C PHE A 31 4.57 11.35 2.73
N GLU A 32 5.73 11.71 2.19
CA GLU A 32 6.97 11.78 2.96
C GLU A 32 6.82 12.76 4.14
N GLY A 33 6.95 12.25 5.37
CA GLY A 33 6.82 13.03 6.60
C GLY A 33 5.38 13.22 7.12
N ASP A 34 4.35 12.73 6.42
CA ASP A 34 2.97 12.67 6.92
C ASP A 34 2.53 11.22 7.15
N GLU A 35 2.82 10.70 8.35
CA GLU A 35 2.52 9.31 8.70
C GLU A 35 1.01 9.01 8.65
N MET A 36 0.15 9.98 8.98
CA MET A 36 -1.29 9.74 8.93
C MET A 36 -1.79 9.57 7.51
N MET A 37 -1.34 10.44 6.61
CA MET A 37 -1.71 10.33 5.21
C MET A 37 -1.11 9.09 4.56
N PHE A 38 0.14 8.73 4.91
CA PHE A 38 0.75 7.48 4.47
C PHE A 38 -0.10 6.26 4.88
N GLU A 39 -0.38 6.09 6.18
CA GLU A 39 -1.09 4.90 6.67
C GLU A 39 -2.51 4.82 6.06
N LEU A 40 -3.22 5.94 5.97
CA LEU A 40 -4.57 5.99 5.39
C LEU A 40 -4.57 5.62 3.91
N HIS A 41 -3.63 6.14 3.12
CA HIS A 41 -3.58 5.86 1.68
C HIS A 41 -3.12 4.43 1.42
N LEU A 42 -2.18 3.90 2.22
CA LEU A 42 -1.75 2.51 2.12
C LEU A 42 -2.92 1.54 2.32
N ILE A 43 -3.73 1.76 3.35
CA ILE A 43 -4.93 0.95 3.62
C ILE A 43 -5.93 1.03 2.47
N ARG A 44 -6.14 2.23 1.93
CA ARG A 44 -7.06 2.45 0.80
C ARG A 44 -6.60 1.72 -0.46
N ALA A 45 -5.32 1.81 -0.81
CA ALA A 45 -4.75 1.15 -1.97
C ALA A 45 -4.83 -0.37 -1.86
N ILE A 46 -4.39 -0.94 -0.72
CA ILE A 46 -4.47 -2.39 -0.46
C ILE A 46 -5.90 -2.90 -0.60
N ARG A 47 -6.90 -2.19 -0.06
CA ARG A 47 -8.31 -2.56 -0.18
C ARG A 47 -8.79 -2.46 -1.62
N ALA A 48 -8.49 -1.38 -2.33
CA ALA A 48 -8.92 -1.20 -3.71
C ALA A 48 -8.35 -2.29 -4.65
N ILE A 49 -7.10 -2.70 -4.44
CA ILE A 49 -6.47 -3.81 -5.20
C ILE A 49 -7.12 -5.14 -4.83
N LYS A 50 -7.30 -5.41 -3.53
CA LYS A 50 -7.97 -6.63 -3.05
C LYS A 50 -9.38 -6.80 -3.63
N GLU A 51 -10.15 -5.70 -3.71
CA GLU A 51 -11.51 -5.70 -4.27
C GLU A 51 -11.52 -5.65 -5.82
N GLY A 52 -10.35 -5.61 -6.47
CA GLY A 52 -10.23 -5.57 -7.92
C GLY A 52 -10.68 -4.25 -8.57
N TRP A 53 -10.77 -3.16 -7.79
CA TRP A 53 -11.17 -1.85 -8.30
C TRP A 53 -10.04 -1.17 -9.09
N ILE A 54 -8.81 -1.47 -8.72
CA ILE A 54 -7.59 -0.99 -9.37
C ILE A 54 -6.59 -2.16 -9.49
N ALA A 55 -5.63 -2.02 -10.39
CA ALA A 55 -4.49 -2.93 -10.52
C ALA A 55 -3.20 -2.12 -10.45
N LEU A 56 -2.11 -2.74 -9.97
CA LEU A 56 -0.79 -2.12 -10.00
C LEU A 56 -0.26 -2.09 -11.43
N GLU A 57 0.28 -0.95 -11.83
CA GLU A 57 1.05 -0.88 -13.06
C GLU A 57 2.41 -1.57 -12.85
N GLU A 58 2.78 -2.43 -13.79
CA GLU A 58 4.12 -3.01 -13.80
C GLU A 58 5.15 -1.90 -13.98
N LYS A 59 6.08 -1.76 -13.02
CA LYS A 59 7.24 -0.88 -13.18
C LYS A 59 8.04 -1.38 -14.38
N LYS A 60 7.99 -0.65 -15.49
CA LYS A 60 8.88 -0.87 -16.63
C LYS A 60 10.31 -0.62 -16.17
N THR A 61 11.05 -1.67 -15.88
CA THR A 61 12.51 -1.61 -15.73
C THR A 61 13.08 -1.28 -17.10
N GLY A 62 13.45 -0.01 -17.30
CA GLY A 62 14.25 0.47 -18.43
C GLY A 62 15.74 0.25 -18.18
#